data_AF-A0A1G8CSV3-F1
#
_entry.id   AF-A0A1G8CSV3-F1
#
_cell.length_a   1.000
_cell.length_b   1.000
_cell.length_c   1.000
_cell.angle_alpha   90.00
_cell.angle_beta   90.00
_cell.angle_gamma   90.00
#
_symmetry.space_group_name_H-M   'P 1'
#
loop_
_entity.id
_entity.type
_entity.pdbx_description
1 polymer ?
#
loop_
_entity_poly.entity_id
_entity_poly.type
_entity_poly.pdbx_seq_one_letter_code
_entity_poly.pdbx_strand_id
1 'polypeptide(L)'
;MVRSVLHLASFNEDMRAAGFVPSTRVIAAELGEPPESAVRHLQLPAEEQAYRLQRLRLANGAPVSVDESWLPPAVLPGILDEDLTGSLYRVLSASGHPVRKVEQTVQASAASVETARLLDVAPGAPVLLFHRRSFTGPEEASRPIEYSISAYRADRYQISMTLAQ
;
A
#
# COMPACT_ATOMS: atom_id res chain seq x y z
N MET A 1 -2.98 19.22 5.85
CA MET A 1 -3.21 17.85 6.38
C MET A 1 -4.34 17.23 5.59
N VAL A 2 -4.14 16.03 5.04
CA VAL A 2 -5.14 15.30 4.26
C VAL A 2 -5.99 14.44 5.18
N ARG A 3 -7.32 14.47 5.02
CA ARG A 3 -8.28 13.59 5.70
C ARG A 3 -8.65 12.46 4.77
N SER A 4 -8.39 11.22 5.19
CA SER A 4 -8.87 10.04 4.48
C SER A 4 -10.01 9.39 5.25
N VAL A 5 -11.05 8.99 4.52
CA VAL A 5 -12.17 8.18 5.01
C VAL A 5 -11.80 6.71 4.84
N LEU A 6 -12.31 5.82 5.69
CA LEU A 6 -12.11 4.38 5.49
C LEU A 6 -12.95 3.90 4.29
N HIS A 7 -12.30 3.68 3.15
CA HIS A 7 -12.93 3.14 1.95
C HIS A 7 -11.90 2.46 1.05
N LEU A 8 -12.39 1.74 0.03
CA LEU A 8 -11.58 0.98 -0.92
C LEU A 8 -11.01 1.88 -2.04
N ALA A 9 -10.65 3.13 -1.73
CA ALA A 9 -10.12 4.07 -2.70
C ALA A 9 -8.60 4.02 -2.81
N SER A 10 -8.12 4.47 -3.97
CA SER A 10 -6.71 4.67 -4.25
C SER A 10 -6.21 5.96 -3.59
N PHE A 11 -4.98 5.98 -3.06
CA PHE A 11 -4.30 7.19 -2.58
C PHE A 11 -4.49 8.41 -3.50
N ASN A 12 -4.43 8.20 -4.82
CA ASN A 12 -4.59 9.27 -5.80
C ASN A 12 -6.00 9.89 -5.78
N GLU A 13 -7.03 9.12 -5.46
CA GLU A 13 -8.40 9.60 -5.34
C GLU A 13 -8.56 10.43 -4.06
N ASP A 14 -8.04 9.93 -2.93
CA ASP A 14 -8.03 10.65 -1.64
C ASP A 14 -7.34 12.01 -1.76
N MET A 15 -6.17 12.05 -2.40
CA MET A 15 -5.43 13.31 -2.60
C MET A 15 -6.21 14.30 -3.47
N ARG A 16 -6.79 13.83 -4.58
CA ARG A 16 -7.57 14.70 -5.48
C ARG A 16 -8.83 15.22 -4.80
N ALA A 17 -9.55 14.38 -4.07
CA ALA A 17 -10.72 14.77 -3.29
C ALA A 17 -10.37 15.82 -2.23
N ALA A 18 -9.16 15.75 -1.67
CA ALA A 18 -8.63 16.74 -0.73
C ALA A 18 -8.01 18.00 -1.40
N GLY A 19 -8.08 18.13 -2.73
CA GLY A 19 -7.58 19.29 -3.48
C GLY A 19 -6.07 19.30 -3.73
N PHE A 20 -5.40 18.16 -3.60
CA PHE A 20 -3.97 17.99 -3.88
C PHE A 20 -3.73 17.36 -5.26
N VAL A 21 -2.55 17.61 -5.82
CA VAL A 21 -2.05 16.93 -7.03
C VAL A 21 -1.22 15.72 -6.61
N PRO A 22 -1.75 14.48 -6.72
CA PRO A 22 -0.98 13.29 -6.39
C PRO A 22 0.05 12.97 -7.46
N SER A 23 1.18 12.43 -7.04
CA SER A 23 2.12 11.75 -7.92
C SER A 23 2.78 10.58 -7.18
N THR A 24 3.37 9.65 -7.92
CA THR A 24 4.03 8.46 -7.38
C THR A 24 5.40 8.31 -8.03
N ARG A 25 6.39 7.98 -7.21
CA ARG A 25 7.70 7.52 -7.67
C ARG A 25 7.86 6.05 -7.28
N VAL A 26 8.11 5.19 -8.26
CA VAL A 26 8.47 3.78 -7.99
C VAL A 26 9.92 3.77 -7.52
N ILE A 27 10.16 3.22 -6.33
CA ILE A 27 11.48 3.09 -5.72
C ILE A 27 12.07 1.72 -6.03
N ALA A 28 11.24 0.68 -5.95
CA ALA A 28 11.60 -0.68 -6.30
C ALA A 28 10.41 -1.41 -6.92
N ALA A 29 10.68 -2.26 -7.90
CA ALA A 29 9.73 -3.20 -8.50
C ALA A 29 10.53 -4.42 -8.94
N GLU A 30 10.48 -5.50 -8.17
CA GLU A 30 11.37 -6.66 -8.35
C GLU A 30 10.71 -7.95 -7.84
N LEU A 31 11.20 -9.10 -8.31
CA LEU A 31 10.91 -10.39 -7.70
C LEU A 31 11.94 -10.64 -6.58
N GLY A 32 11.48 -10.93 -5.38
CA GLY A 32 12.38 -11.08 -4.23
C GLY A 32 11.83 -12.02 -3.15
N GLU A 33 12.63 -12.22 -2.11
CA GLU A 33 12.24 -13.03 -0.95
C GLU A 33 11.30 -12.21 -0.03
N PRO A 34 10.04 -12.62 0.15
CA PRO A 34 9.11 -11.92 1.04
C PRO A 34 9.53 -12.06 2.52
N PRO A 35 9.35 -11.02 3.34
CA PRO A 35 9.52 -11.16 4.78
C PRO A 35 8.48 -12.14 5.35
N GLU A 36 8.78 -12.72 6.51
CA GLU A 36 7.90 -13.69 7.18
C GLU A 36 6.46 -13.16 7.37
N SER A 37 6.31 -11.86 7.60
CA SER A 37 5.00 -11.22 7.67
C SER A 37 4.23 -11.32 6.34
N ALA A 38 4.87 -11.07 5.20
CA ALA A 38 4.25 -11.20 3.89
C ALA A 38 3.91 -12.66 3.60
N VAL A 39 4.82 -13.61 3.86
CA VAL A 39 4.57 -15.06 3.72
C VAL A 39 3.30 -15.48 4.47
N ARG A 40 3.20 -15.13 5.76
CA ARG A 40 2.04 -15.47 6.58
C ARG A 40 0.75 -14.82 6.08
N HIS A 41 0.75 -13.53 5.76
CA HIS A 41 -0.47 -12.80 5.39
C HIS A 41 -0.98 -13.15 3.99
N LEU A 42 -0.07 -13.45 3.06
CA LEU A 42 -0.36 -13.90 1.70
C LEU A 42 -0.57 -15.41 1.60
N GLN A 43 -0.33 -16.17 2.67
CA GLN A 43 -0.41 -17.64 2.67
C GLN A 43 0.48 -18.25 1.59
N LEU A 44 1.68 -17.68 1.42
CA LEU A 44 2.64 -18.20 0.46
C LEU A 44 3.22 -19.53 0.97
N PRO A 45 3.43 -20.50 0.07
CA PRO A 45 4.35 -21.62 0.30
C PRO A 45 5.69 -21.13 0.84
N ALA A 46 6.32 -21.97 1.68
CA ALA A 46 7.67 -21.71 2.15
C ALA A 46 8.62 -21.53 0.95
N GLU A 47 9.52 -20.55 1.06
CA GLU A 47 10.55 -20.25 0.05
C GLU A 47 10.02 -19.71 -1.30
N GLU A 48 8.70 -19.46 -1.44
CA GLU A 48 8.16 -18.84 -2.66
C GLU A 48 8.54 -17.35 -2.72
N GLN A 49 9.12 -16.94 -3.85
CA GLN A 49 9.39 -15.53 -4.13
C GLN A 49 8.09 -14.76 -4.38
N ALA A 50 8.10 -13.47 -4.10
CA ALA A 50 6.98 -12.58 -4.33
C ALA A 50 7.44 -11.28 -4.99
N TYR A 51 6.53 -10.65 -5.73
CA TYR A 51 6.80 -9.33 -6.29
C TYR A 51 6.76 -8.29 -5.18
N ARG A 52 7.87 -7.56 -5.03
CA ARG A 52 8.02 -6.42 -4.14
C ARG A 52 7.84 -5.14 -4.94
N LEU A 53 6.92 -4.29 -4.50
CA LEU A 53 6.69 -2.96 -5.06
C LEU A 53 6.81 -1.91 -3.96
N GLN A 54 7.85 -1.10 -4.01
CA GLN A 54 8.06 0.03 -3.10
C GLN A 54 7.80 1.36 -3.83
N ARG A 55 6.94 2.20 -3.27
CA ARG A 55 6.50 3.46 -3.88
C ARG A 55 6.54 4.61 -2.89
N LEU A 56 7.08 5.74 -3.33
CA LEU A 56 6.96 7.02 -2.64
C LEU A 56 5.77 7.78 -3.21
N ARG A 57 4.80 8.10 -2.35
CA ARG A 57 3.60 8.84 -2.69
C ARG A 57 3.75 10.31 -2.32
N LEU A 58 3.39 11.19 -3.23
CA LEU A 58 3.55 12.62 -3.07
C LEU A 58 2.22 13.35 -3.27
N ALA A 59 2.07 14.47 -2.57
CA ALA A 59 1.01 15.45 -2.78
C ALA A 59 1.67 16.81 -3.02
N ASN A 60 1.34 17.45 -4.14
CA ASN A 60 1.96 18.70 -4.59
C ASN A 60 3.51 18.61 -4.62
N GLY A 61 4.03 17.46 -5.05
CA GLY A 61 5.47 17.20 -5.16
C GLY A 61 6.19 16.90 -3.85
N ALA A 62 5.50 16.91 -2.71
CA ALA A 62 6.12 16.65 -1.40
C ALA A 62 5.70 15.29 -0.82
N PRO A 63 6.60 14.53 -0.15
CA PRO A 63 6.30 13.20 0.38
C PRO A 63 5.10 13.15 1.34
N VAL A 64 4.30 12.08 1.23
CA VAL A 64 3.15 11.80 2.11
C VAL A 64 3.25 10.40 2.71
N SER A 65 3.53 9.39 1.88
CA SER A 65 3.72 8.01 2.35
C SER A 65 4.79 7.27 1.56
N VAL A 66 5.33 6.24 2.20
CA VAL A 66 6.08 5.16 1.53
C VAL A 66 5.24 3.90 1.67
N ASP A 67 4.92 3.29 0.54
CA ASP A 67 4.16 2.05 0.48
C ASP A 67 5.08 0.93 0.02
N GLU A 68 5.10 -0.20 0.72
CA GLU A 68 5.69 -1.45 0.26
C GLU A 68 4.59 -2.51 0.13
N SER A 69 4.39 -3.02 -1.08
CA SER A 69 3.42 -4.06 -1.40
C SER A 69 4.14 -5.33 -1.82
N TRP A 70 3.65 -6.47 -1.32
CA TRP A 70 4.06 -7.82 -1.70
C TRP A 70 2.90 -8.53 -2.39
N LEU A 71 3.17 -9.14 -3.55
CA LEU A 71 2.16 -9.81 -4.38
C LEU A 71 2.63 -11.22 -4.80
N PRO A 72 1.77 -12.25 -4.75
CA PRO A 72 2.12 -13.57 -5.24
C PRO A 72 2.35 -13.56 -6.76
N PRO A 73 3.40 -14.21 -7.30
CA PRO A 73 3.69 -14.20 -8.73
C PRO A 73 2.56 -14.76 -9.60
N ALA A 74 1.82 -15.75 -9.08
CA ALA A 74 0.67 -16.35 -9.76
C ALA A 74 -0.50 -15.37 -10.00
N VAL A 75 -0.55 -14.24 -9.29
CA VAL A 75 -1.59 -13.22 -9.47
C VAL A 75 -1.28 -12.32 -10.66
N LEU A 76 -0.02 -11.96 -10.87
CA LEU A 76 0.34 -11.04 -11.95
C LEU A 76 1.75 -11.32 -12.46
N PRO A 77 1.93 -12.37 -13.28
CA PRO A 77 3.25 -12.80 -13.73
C PRO A 77 4.01 -11.74 -14.56
N GLY A 78 3.34 -10.70 -15.05
CA GLY A 78 3.93 -9.57 -15.80
C GLY A 78 3.85 -8.21 -15.08
N ILE A 79 3.72 -8.17 -13.76
CA ILE A 79 3.52 -6.90 -13.02
C ILE A 79 4.64 -5.88 -13.27
N LEU A 80 5.86 -6.34 -13.57
CA LEU A 80 7.00 -5.47 -13.79
C LEU A 80 6.94 -4.71 -15.12
N ASP A 81 6.10 -5.16 -16.06
CA ASP A 81 5.87 -4.50 -17.36
C ASP A 81 4.73 -3.47 -17.30
N GLU A 82 4.00 -3.40 -16.18
CA GLU A 82 2.85 -2.51 -15.98
C GLU A 82 3.28 -1.10 -15.52
N ASP A 83 2.40 -0.10 -15.74
CA ASP A 83 2.58 1.21 -15.10
C ASP A 83 2.23 1.15 -13.61
N LEU A 84 3.26 1.01 -12.78
CA LEU A 84 3.16 0.93 -11.32
C LEU A 84 3.07 2.30 -10.62
N THR A 85 3.06 3.40 -11.37
CA THR A 85 2.84 4.76 -10.82
C THR A 85 1.37 5.02 -10.50
N GLY A 86 0.47 4.28 -11.16
CA GLY A 86 -0.97 4.37 -11.01
C GLY A 86 -1.57 3.61 -9.82
N SER A 87 -2.84 3.22 -9.97
CA SER A 87 -3.55 2.40 -8.99
C SER A 87 -3.23 0.93 -9.22
N LEU A 88 -2.55 0.30 -8.25
CA LEU A 88 -2.28 -1.15 -8.27
C LEU A 88 -3.57 -1.97 -8.36
N TYR A 89 -4.65 -1.52 -7.72
CA TYR A 89 -5.94 -2.21 -7.77
C TYR A 89 -6.55 -2.19 -9.17
N ARG A 90 -6.27 -1.16 -9.96
CA ARG A 90 -6.71 -1.10 -11.36
C ARG A 90 -5.97 -2.13 -12.21
N VAL A 91 -4.66 -2.25 -12.01
CA VAL A 91 -3.82 -3.25 -12.68
C VAL A 91 -4.27 -4.67 -12.32
N LEU A 92 -4.48 -4.93 -11.03
CA LEU A 92 -5.00 -6.22 -10.54
C LEU A 92 -6.38 -6.56 -11.11
N SER A 93 -7.29 -5.58 -11.16
CA SER A 93 -8.62 -5.76 -11.74
C SER A 93 -8.56 -6.06 -13.24
N ALA A 94 -7.73 -5.33 -13.99
CA ALA A 94 -7.52 -5.56 -15.42
C ALA A 94 -6.94 -6.95 -15.73
N SER A 95 -6.22 -7.52 -14.77
CA SER A 95 -5.63 -8.86 -14.85
C SER A 95 -6.56 -9.98 -14.36
N GLY A 96 -7.84 -9.68 -14.11
CA GLY A 96 -8.83 -10.68 -13.66
C GLY A 96 -8.82 -10.96 -12.15
N HIS A 97 -8.13 -10.15 -11.36
CA HIS A 97 -8.04 -10.28 -9.90
C HIS A 97 -8.50 -9.02 -9.17
N PRO A 98 -9.77 -8.59 -9.32
CA PRO A 98 -10.28 -7.41 -8.66
C PRO A 98 -10.21 -7.57 -7.13
N VAL A 99 -9.76 -6.54 -6.44
CA VAL A 99 -9.81 -6.48 -4.97
C VAL A 99 -11.27 -6.31 -4.55
N ARG A 100 -11.78 -7.23 -3.75
CA ARG A 100 -13.17 -7.25 -3.26
C ARG A 100 -13.31 -7.05 -1.76
N LYS A 101 -12.28 -7.41 -1.00
CA LYS A 101 -12.22 -7.24 0.44
C LYS A 101 -10.84 -6.71 0.82
N VAL A 102 -10.80 -5.83 1.82
CA VAL A 102 -9.57 -5.31 2.41
C VAL A 102 -9.69 -5.43 3.92
N GLU A 103 -8.65 -5.97 4.55
CA GLU A 103 -8.45 -5.88 6.00
C GLU A 103 -7.31 -4.89 6.24
N GLN A 104 -7.51 -3.94 7.15
CA GLN A 104 -6.50 -2.93 7.43
C GLN A 104 -6.40 -2.65 8.92
N THR A 105 -5.17 -2.60 9.42
CA THR A 105 -4.83 -2.17 10.78
C THR A 105 -3.94 -0.94 10.68
N VAL A 106 -4.17 0.03 11.57
CA VAL A 106 -3.30 1.20 11.70
C VAL A 106 -2.75 1.29 13.11
N GLN A 107 -1.48 1.68 13.22
CA GLN A 107 -0.80 1.93 14.48
C GLN A 107 0.14 3.12 14.36
N ALA A 108 0.44 3.78 15.47
CA ALA A 108 1.53 4.74 15.52
C ALA A 108 2.87 3.99 15.54
N SER A 109 3.87 4.53 14.84
CA SER A 109 5.23 3.99 14.86
C SER A 109 6.25 5.12 14.69
N ALA A 110 7.53 4.80 14.88
CA ALA A 110 8.65 5.69 14.63
C ALA A 110 9.26 5.36 13.27
N ALA A 111 9.51 6.36 12.43
CA ALA A 111 10.11 6.16 11.12
C ALA A 111 11.52 5.54 11.26
N SER A 112 11.77 4.43 10.57
CA SER A 112 13.12 3.89 10.40
C SER A 112 14.01 4.89 9.67
N VAL A 113 15.33 4.70 9.69
CA VAL A 113 16.27 5.58 8.98
C VAL A 113 15.96 5.62 7.48
N GLU A 114 15.62 4.49 6.87
CA GLU A 114 15.26 4.42 5.44
C GLU A 114 13.93 5.14 5.16
N THR A 115 12.89 4.82 5.91
CA THR A 115 11.57 5.45 5.77
C THR A 115 11.65 6.96 5.98
N ALA A 116 12.43 7.41 6.97
CA ALA A 116 12.62 8.83 7.27
C ALA A 116 13.30 9.57 6.12
N ARG A 117 14.34 8.99 5.51
CA ARG A 117 15.00 9.55 4.33
C ARG A 117 14.04 9.69 3.14
N LEU A 118 13.25 8.67 2.87
CA LEU A 118 12.28 8.70 1.77
C LEU A 118 11.15 9.72 2.01
N LEU A 119 10.70 9.86 3.26
CA LEU A 119 9.64 10.78 3.65
C LEU A 119 10.10 12.23 3.87
N ASP A 120 11.40 12.49 3.79
CA ASP A 120 12.01 13.78 4.11
C ASP A 120 11.61 14.28 5.51
N VAL A 121 11.92 13.44 6.51
CA VAL A 121 11.70 13.70 7.94
C VAL A 121 12.91 13.22 8.76
N ALA A 122 12.99 13.63 10.02
CA ALA A 122 14.03 13.13 10.92
C ALA A 122 13.83 11.63 11.23
N PRO A 123 14.91 10.83 11.39
CA PRO A 123 14.80 9.48 11.93
C PRO A 123 14.04 9.47 13.25
N GLY A 124 13.14 8.50 13.43
CA GLY A 124 12.28 8.42 14.60
C GLY A 124 11.06 9.35 14.60
N ALA A 125 10.86 10.17 13.55
CA ALA A 125 9.65 10.97 13.41
C ALA A 125 8.38 10.10 13.43
N PRO A 126 7.27 10.60 14.01
CA PRO A 126 6.04 9.82 14.13
C PRO A 126 5.41 9.57 12.77
N VAL A 127 5.00 8.32 12.55
CA VAL A 127 4.27 7.88 11.35
C VAL A 127 3.03 7.08 11.74
N LEU A 128 2.02 7.13 10.87
CA LEU A 128 0.91 6.19 10.88
C LEU A 128 1.29 5.00 10.00
N LEU A 129 1.47 3.85 10.62
CA LEU A 129 1.85 2.60 9.94
C LEU A 129 0.60 1.77 9.69
N PHE A 130 0.30 1.57 8.40
CA PHE A 130 -0.81 0.76 7.95
C PHE A 130 -0.30 -0.63 7.55
N HIS A 131 -0.96 -1.66 8.05
CA HIS A 131 -0.84 -3.02 7.52
C HIS A 131 -2.14 -3.35 6.80
N ARG A 132 -2.05 -3.71 5.53
CA ARG A 132 -3.21 -3.94 4.67
C ARG A 132 -3.09 -5.30 3.99
N ARG A 133 -4.19 -6.05 3.98
CA ARG A 133 -4.36 -7.27 3.20
C ARG A 133 -5.50 -7.06 2.22
N SER A 134 -5.23 -7.32 0.95
CA SER A 134 -6.23 -7.19 -0.12
C SER A 134 -6.58 -8.58 -0.65
N PHE A 135 -7.87 -8.84 -0.82
CA PHE A 135 -8.39 -10.16 -1.20
C PHE A 135 -9.20 -10.09 -2.49
N THR A 136 -9.16 -11.17 -3.27
CA THR A 136 -10.03 -11.40 -4.42
C THR A 136 -10.89 -12.64 -4.23
N GLY A 137 -11.84 -12.88 -5.13
CA GLY A 137 -12.79 -13.99 -5.07
C GLY A 137 -14.08 -13.67 -4.31
N PRO A 138 -15.05 -14.60 -4.31
CA PRO A 138 -16.25 -14.50 -3.47
C PRO A 138 -15.90 -14.63 -1.99
N GLU A 139 -16.80 -14.27 -1.08
CA GLU A 139 -16.54 -14.21 0.36
C GLU A 139 -16.13 -15.58 0.93
N GLU A 140 -16.81 -16.65 0.50
CA GLU A 140 -16.60 -18.02 0.96
C GLU A 140 -15.31 -18.65 0.43
N ALA A 141 -14.71 -18.06 -0.61
CA ALA A 141 -13.46 -18.53 -1.22
C ALA A 141 -12.47 -17.36 -1.45
N SER A 142 -12.48 -16.39 -0.54
CA SER A 142 -11.60 -15.23 -0.65
C SER A 142 -10.14 -15.64 -0.45
N ARG A 143 -9.25 -15.12 -1.28
CA ARG A 143 -7.80 -15.38 -1.19
C ARG A 143 -7.01 -14.08 -1.19
N PRO A 144 -5.93 -13.98 -0.39
CA PRO A 144 -5.09 -12.80 -0.38
C PRO A 144 -4.33 -12.67 -1.71
N ILE A 145 -4.24 -11.44 -2.21
CA ILE A 145 -3.53 -11.09 -3.46
C ILE A 145 -2.51 -9.96 -3.28
N GLU A 146 -2.55 -9.29 -2.14
CA GLU A 146 -1.57 -8.28 -1.76
C GLU A 146 -1.48 -8.23 -0.23
N TYR A 147 -0.25 -8.10 0.27
CA TYR A 147 0.02 -7.60 1.61
C TYR A 147 0.86 -6.35 1.49
N SER A 148 0.41 -5.25 2.08
CA SER A 148 1.14 -3.98 2.03
C SER A 148 1.33 -3.36 3.40
N ILE A 149 2.47 -2.69 3.53
CA ILE A 149 2.85 -1.88 4.67
C ILE A 149 3.04 -0.47 4.16
N SER A 150 2.34 0.50 4.76
CA SER A 150 2.43 1.90 4.33
C SER A 150 2.70 2.81 5.52
N ALA A 151 3.80 3.56 5.46
CA ALA A 151 4.16 4.54 6.46
C ALA A 151 3.74 5.94 5.98
N TYR A 152 2.74 6.51 6.63
CA TYR A 152 2.26 7.86 6.35
C TYR A 152 2.83 8.86 7.35
N ARG A 153 3.24 10.01 6.84
CA ARG A 153 3.64 11.16 7.66
C ARG A 153 2.50 11.62 8.58
N ALA A 154 2.71 11.53 9.89
CA ALA A 154 1.70 11.91 10.88
C ALA A 154 1.40 13.42 10.90
N ASP A 155 2.33 14.26 10.42
CA ASP A 155 2.14 15.70 10.27
C ASP A 155 1.32 16.08 9.01
N ARG A 156 1.06 15.13 8.11
CA ARG A 156 0.38 15.36 6.83
C ARG A 156 -0.87 14.55 6.62
N TYR A 157 -1.03 13.43 7.30
CA TYR A 157 -2.13 12.50 7.07
C TYR A 157 -2.92 12.22 8.34
N GLN A 158 -4.24 12.22 8.25
CA GLN A 158 -5.13 11.85 9.35
C GLN A 158 -6.24 10.92 8.84
N ILE A 159 -6.66 9.99 9.70
CA ILE A 159 -7.78 9.09 9.45
C ILE A 159 -9.02 9.70 10.07
N SER A 160 -10.08 9.78 9.27
CA SER A 160 -11.39 10.26 9.71
C SER A 160 -12.41 9.14 9.54
N MET A 161 -13.20 8.89 10.58
CA MET A 161 -14.30 7.94 10.52
C MET A 161 -15.52 8.54 11.19
N THR A 162 -16.69 8.32 10.58
CA THR A 162 -17.99 8.69 11.16
C THR A 162 -18.62 7.43 11.70
N LEU A 163 -19.03 7.46 12.96
CA LEU A 163 -19.75 6.39 13.61
C LEU A 163 -21.19 6.87 13.79
N ALA A 164 -22.15 6.12 13.26
CA ALA A 164 -23.58 6.32 13.49
C ALA A 164 -24.10 5.17 14.35
N GLN A 165 -25.06 5.48 15.22
CA GLN A 165 -25.80 4.49 16.02
C GLN A 165 -27.11 4.13 15.32
#